data_AF-A0A356X4U4-F1
#
_entry.id   AF-A0A356X4U4-F1
#
_cell.length_a   1.000
_cell.length_b   1.000
_cell.length_c   1.000
_cell.angle_alpha   90.00
_cell.angle_beta   90.00
_cell.angle_gamma   90.00
#
_symmetry.space_group_name_H-M   'P 1'
#
loop_
_entity.id
_entity.type
_entity.pdbx_description
1 polymer ?
#
loop_
_entity_poly.entity_id
_entity_poly.type
_entity_poly.pdbx_seq_one_letter_code
_entity_poly.pdbx_strand_id
1 'polypeptide(L)'
;QVAAIGLSGLITPSLDEMVKVARAMNERQMDIPLLIGGATTSKVHTAIKISPEYSKTVYIQNASIAVGIVNDVLSNSDAFDKINRDYEETRERRNSRKQTFVSVSDARSNAYQLKGKPQIPDNFGMTIKSKASVSEIIPYIDWAPFAMTWGMKPKDLTNQVGT
;
A
#
# COMPACT_ATOMS: atom_id res chain seq x y z
N GLN A 1 -14.93 14.52 21.45
CA GLN A 1 -13.66 13.77 21.43
C GLN A 1 -13.77 12.71 20.34
N VAL A 2 -12.72 12.45 19.57
CA VAL A 2 -12.74 11.37 18.55
C VAL A 2 -12.34 10.04 19.19
N ALA A 3 -12.89 8.94 18.69
CA ALA A 3 -12.61 7.60 19.21
C ALA A 3 -11.35 6.96 18.60
N ALA A 4 -10.96 7.33 17.37
CA ALA A 4 -9.78 6.83 16.68
C ALA A 4 -9.32 7.83 15.59
N ILE A 5 -8.09 7.68 15.11
CA ILE A 5 -7.54 8.42 13.96
C ILE A 5 -7.21 7.42 12.86
N GLY A 6 -7.66 7.69 11.61
CA GLY A 6 -7.33 6.88 10.44
C GLY A 6 -6.42 7.60 9.47
N LEU A 7 -5.37 6.92 9.00
CA LEU A 7 -4.45 7.38 7.96
C LEU A 7 -4.58 6.50 6.71
N SER A 8 -4.67 7.15 5.55
CA SER A 8 -4.70 6.49 4.24
C SER A 8 -3.49 6.88 3.41
N GLY A 9 -2.81 5.90 2.82
CA GLY A 9 -1.60 6.10 2.02
C GLY A 9 -1.70 5.45 0.65
N LEU A 10 -1.36 6.20 -0.40
CA LEU A 10 -1.42 5.73 -1.79
C LEU A 10 -0.04 5.48 -2.41
N ILE A 11 0.97 6.25 -2.02
CA ILE A 11 2.32 6.20 -2.60
C ILE A 11 3.36 5.91 -1.51
N THR A 12 4.56 5.47 -1.91
CA THR A 12 5.62 5.10 -0.94
C THR A 12 5.97 6.22 0.03
N PRO A 13 6.07 7.51 -0.39
CA PRO A 13 6.32 8.62 0.54
C PRO A 13 5.25 8.79 1.63
N SER A 14 4.01 8.33 1.40
CA SER A 14 2.95 8.40 2.42
C SER A 14 3.28 7.58 3.67
N LEU A 15 4.11 6.53 3.54
CA LEU A 15 4.49 5.67 4.67
C LEU A 15 5.37 6.41 5.68
N ASP A 16 6.30 7.24 5.19
CA ASP A 16 7.17 8.03 6.07
C ASP A 16 6.35 9.08 6.86
N GLU A 17 5.32 9.64 6.25
CA GLU A 17 4.39 10.55 6.95
C GLU A 17 3.59 9.82 8.02
N MET A 18 3.16 8.57 7.79
CA MET A 18 2.48 7.78 8.82
C MET A 18 3.36 7.50 10.04
N VAL A 19 4.65 7.22 9.82
CA VAL A 19 5.64 7.05 10.90
C VAL A 19 5.76 8.35 11.72
N LYS A 20 5.85 9.49 11.05
CA LYS A 20 5.90 10.81 11.72
C LYS A 20 4.65 11.07 12.55
N VAL A 21 3.46 10.77 12.02
CA VAL A 21 2.19 10.94 12.76
C VAL A 21 2.16 10.02 13.98
N ALA A 22 2.53 8.75 13.85
CA ALA A 22 2.58 7.82 14.98
C ALA A 22 3.49 8.33 16.11
N ARG A 23 4.71 8.75 15.76
CA ARG A 23 5.65 9.35 16.72
C ARG A 23 5.06 10.60 17.39
N ALA A 24 4.49 11.49 16.59
CA ALA A 24 3.90 12.74 17.06
C ALA A 24 2.68 12.52 17.98
N MET A 25 1.94 11.42 17.80
CA MET A 25 0.86 11.00 18.70
C MET A 25 1.42 10.49 20.04
N ASN A 26 2.49 9.70 20.00
CA ASN A 26 3.16 9.20 21.19
C ASN A 26 3.79 10.33 22.02
N GLU A 27 4.47 11.28 21.39
CA GLU A 27 5.05 12.46 22.04
C GLU A 27 3.98 13.33 22.73
N ARG A 28 2.77 13.36 22.17
CA ARG A 28 1.61 14.05 22.75
C ARG A 28 0.86 13.21 23.78
N GLN A 29 1.35 12.00 24.10
CA GLN A 29 0.73 11.07 25.06
C GLN A 29 -0.74 10.79 24.72
N MET A 30 -1.04 10.71 23.41
CA MET A 30 -2.39 10.37 22.96
C MET A 30 -2.68 8.91 23.27
N ASP A 31 -3.92 8.60 23.63
CA ASP A 31 -4.33 7.25 24.04
C ASP A 31 -5.39 6.62 23.12
N ILE A 32 -5.61 7.21 21.94
CA ILE A 32 -6.61 6.77 20.97
C ILE A 32 -5.99 5.89 19.86
N PRO A 33 -6.70 4.86 19.36
CA PRO A 33 -6.23 4.02 18.26
C PRO A 33 -5.81 4.78 17.01
N LEU A 34 -4.68 4.39 16.43
CA LEU A 34 -4.18 4.82 15.12
C LEU A 34 -4.42 3.72 14.09
N LEU A 35 -5.26 3.98 13.10
CA LEU A 35 -5.62 3.05 12.03
C LEU A 35 -4.79 3.36 10.78
N ILE A 36 -4.13 2.36 10.22
CA ILE A 36 -3.27 2.47 9.04
C ILE A 36 -3.90 1.67 7.90
N GLY A 37 -4.15 2.30 6.76
CA GLY A 37 -4.66 1.64 5.56
C GLY A 37 -4.26 2.36 4.26
N GLY A 38 -4.67 1.80 3.13
CA GLY A 38 -4.38 2.33 1.80
C GLY A 38 -3.41 1.47 0.98
N ALA A 39 -3.26 1.79 -0.30
CA ALA A 39 -2.62 0.94 -1.30
C ALA A 39 -1.16 0.57 -1.00
N THR A 40 -0.36 1.49 -0.44
CA THR A 40 1.06 1.23 -0.13
C THR A 40 1.28 0.68 1.26
N THR A 41 0.24 0.60 2.08
CA THR A 41 0.34 0.09 3.44
C THR A 41 0.34 -1.43 3.47
N SER A 42 0.97 -1.99 4.48
CA SER A 42 0.93 -3.43 4.72
C SER A 42 1.10 -3.72 6.20
N LYS A 43 0.61 -4.88 6.63
CA LYS A 43 0.84 -5.39 7.99
C LYS A 43 2.34 -5.44 8.33
N VAL A 44 3.17 -5.89 7.38
CA VAL A 44 4.62 -6.01 7.57
C VAL A 44 5.27 -4.64 7.78
N HIS A 45 4.96 -3.65 6.95
CA HIS A 45 5.51 -2.31 7.11
C HIS A 45 5.02 -1.67 8.41
N THR A 46 3.73 -1.81 8.73
CA THR A 46 3.14 -1.30 9.98
C THR A 46 3.82 -1.90 11.21
N ALA A 47 4.02 -3.22 11.23
CA ALA A 47 4.71 -3.91 12.32
C ALA A 47 6.17 -3.44 12.46
N ILE A 48 6.91 -3.25 11.37
CA ILE A 48 8.35 -2.95 11.42
C ILE A 48 8.64 -1.47 11.67
N LYS A 49 7.83 -0.57 11.11
CA LYS A 49 8.16 0.87 11.03
C LYS A 49 7.19 1.79 11.78
N ILE A 50 5.91 1.44 11.90
CA ILE A 50 4.90 2.36 12.46
C ILE A 50 4.55 2.00 13.91
N SER A 51 4.17 0.75 14.18
CA SER A 51 3.80 0.30 15.53
C SER A 51 4.88 0.48 16.62
N PRO A 52 6.19 0.45 16.32
CA PRO A 52 7.21 0.76 17.33
C PRO A 52 7.17 2.23 17.80
N GLU A 53 6.64 3.14 16.97
CA GLU A 53 6.52 4.56 17.31
C GLU A 53 5.23 4.86 18.09
N TYR A 54 4.21 4.00 17.98
CA TYR A 54 2.94 4.13 18.70
C TYR A 54 2.25 2.78 18.90
N SER A 55 2.14 2.31 20.15
CA SER A 55 1.69 0.95 20.48
C SER A 55 0.21 0.68 20.19
N LYS A 56 -0.64 1.72 20.11
CA LYS A 56 -2.06 1.61 19.73
C LYS A 56 -2.28 1.71 18.21
N THR A 57 -1.36 1.15 17.42
CA THR A 57 -1.43 1.17 15.94
C THR A 57 -2.06 -0.11 15.40
N VAL A 58 -3.00 0.02 14.46
CA VAL A 58 -3.73 -1.10 13.84
C VAL A 58 -3.71 -0.98 12.33
N TYR A 59 -3.28 -2.03 11.64
CA TYR A 59 -3.35 -2.12 10.19
C TYR A 59 -4.72 -2.64 9.74
N ILE A 60 -5.36 -1.93 8.82
CA ILE A 60 -6.64 -2.29 8.22
C ILE A 60 -6.42 -2.60 6.74
N GLN A 61 -6.67 -3.86 6.36
CA GLN A 61 -6.45 -4.32 4.99
C GLN A 61 -7.45 -3.72 3.99
N ASN A 62 -8.72 -3.60 4.37
CA ASN A 62 -9.77 -3.07 3.52
C ASN A 62 -10.94 -2.52 4.35
N ALA A 63 -11.83 -1.78 3.70
CA ALA A 63 -12.98 -1.16 4.35
C ALA A 63 -13.97 -2.19 4.92
N SER A 64 -14.13 -3.37 4.31
CA SER A 64 -15.13 -4.35 4.74
C SER A 64 -14.84 -4.94 6.13
N ILE A 65 -13.58 -5.04 6.54
CA ILE A 65 -13.21 -5.54 7.87
C ILE A 65 -12.95 -4.42 8.90
N ALA A 66 -12.90 -3.15 8.45
CA ALA A 66 -12.54 -2.01 9.29
C ALA A 66 -13.48 -1.86 10.50
N VAL A 67 -14.79 -1.99 10.28
CA VAL A 67 -15.82 -1.82 11.32
C VAL A 67 -15.62 -2.83 12.45
N GLY A 68 -15.40 -4.11 12.12
CA GLY A 68 -15.20 -5.16 13.11
C GLY A 68 -13.94 -4.95 13.95
N ILE A 69 -12.83 -4.58 13.29
CA ILE A 69 -11.57 -4.31 13.97
C ILE A 69 -11.68 -3.09 14.89
N VAL A 70 -12.29 -1.99 14.41
CA VAL A 70 -12.45 -0.77 15.21
C VAL A 70 -13.33 -1.03 16.44
N ASN A 71 -14.43 -1.77 16.29
CA ASN A 71 -15.28 -2.12 17.43
C ASN A 71 -14.54 -2.97 18.48
N ASP A 72 -13.74 -3.95 18.05
CA ASP A 72 -12.95 -4.80 18.96
C ASP A 72 -11.94 -3.94 19.73
N VAL A 73 -11.12 -3.13 19.06
CA VAL A 73 -10.07 -2.34 19.74
C VAL A 73 -10.61 -1.22 20.63
N LEU A 74 -11.85 -0.76 20.41
CA LEU A 74 -12.50 0.22 21.28
C LEU A 74 -13.21 -0.41 22.48
N SER A 75 -13.61 -1.68 22.39
CA SER A 75 -14.46 -2.33 23.41
C SER A 75 -13.71 -3.36 24.26
N ASN A 76 -12.56 -3.85 23.78
CA ASN A 76 -11.81 -4.94 24.37
C ASN A 76 -10.40 -4.48 24.76
N SER A 77 -10.10 -4.51 26.06
CA SER A 77 -8.79 -4.12 26.60
C SER A 77 -7.63 -4.95 26.03
N ASP A 78 -7.88 -6.21 25.70
CA ASP A 78 -6.86 -7.18 25.34
C ASP A 78 -6.58 -7.22 23.83
N ALA A 79 -7.39 -6.48 23.03
CA ALA A 79 -7.28 -6.48 21.58
C ALA A 79 -5.91 -5.97 21.11
N PHE A 80 -5.39 -4.92 21.75
CA PHE A 80 -4.07 -4.38 21.42
C PHE A 80 -2.94 -5.33 21.77
N ASP A 81 -3.03 -6.07 22.88
CA ASP A 81 -2.01 -7.06 23.25
C ASP A 81 -1.91 -8.17 22.20
N LYS A 82 -3.05 -8.64 21.72
CA LYS A 82 -3.12 -9.62 20.63
C LYS A 82 -2.51 -9.09 19.33
N ILE A 83 -2.84 -7.86 18.96
CA ILE A 83 -2.31 -7.19 17.74
C ILE A 83 -0.80 -6.98 17.88
N ASN A 84 -0.32 -6.53 19.04
CA ASN A 84 1.09 -6.26 19.29
C ASN A 84 1.92 -7.55 19.27
N ARG A 85 1.38 -8.65 19.81
CA ARG A 85 2.02 -9.98 19.70
C ARG A 85 2.15 -10.43 18.26
N ASP A 86 1.09 -10.28 17.47
CA ASP A 86 1.08 -10.63 16.04
C ASP A 86 2.06 -9.76 15.20
N TYR A 87 2.25 -8.50 15.59
CA TYR A 87 3.31 -7.65 15.02
C TYR A 87 4.71 -8.09 15.44
N GLU A 88 4.91 -8.53 16.67
CA GLU A 88 6.20 -9.06 17.11
C GLU A 88 6.57 -10.31 16.32
N GLU A 89 5.66 -11.28 16.20
CA GLU A 89 5.86 -12.48 15.37
C GLU A 89 6.18 -12.10 13.91
N THR A 90 5.53 -11.04 13.39
CA THR A 90 5.80 -10.52 12.05
C THR A 90 7.22 -9.94 11.93
N ARG A 91 7.70 -9.22 12.94
CA ARG A 91 9.08 -8.69 13.01
C ARG A 91 10.10 -9.82 13.08
N GLU A 92 9.90 -10.79 13.98
CA GLU A 92 10.78 -11.96 14.13
C GLU A 92 10.90 -12.75 12.83
N ARG A 93 9.76 -13.07 12.20
CA ARG A 93 9.73 -13.78 10.92
C ARG A 93 10.42 -13.01 9.80
N ARG A 94 10.39 -11.68 9.82
CA ARG A 94 11.11 -10.87 8.81
C ARG A 94 12.62 -10.93 9.05
N ASN A 95 13.05 -10.86 10.30
CA ASN A 95 14.45 -10.88 10.71
C ASN A 95 15.11 -12.24 10.49
N SER A 96 14.37 -13.34 10.59
CA SER A 96 14.88 -14.69 10.34
C SER A 96 15.10 -15.02 8.86
N ARG A 97 14.60 -14.20 7.93
CA ARG A 97 14.81 -14.41 6.48
C ARG A 97 16.26 -14.13 6.11
N LYS A 98 16.99 -15.18 5.74
CA LYS A 98 18.31 -15.05 5.10
C LYS A 98 18.12 -14.59 3.65
N GLN A 99 18.67 -13.43 3.33
CA GLN A 99 18.80 -12.96 1.94
C GLN A 99 20.28 -13.01 1.57
N THR A 100 20.60 -13.68 0.47
CA THR A 100 21.93 -13.64 -0.12
C THR A 100 22.04 -12.37 -0.94
N PHE A 101 22.93 -11.48 -0.54
CA PHE A 101 23.27 -10.29 -1.31
C PHE A 101 24.54 -10.54 -2.10
N VAL A 102 24.63 -9.95 -3.29
CA VAL A 102 25.85 -9.90 -4.08
C VAL A 102 26.46 -8.51 -3.98
N SER A 103 27.76 -8.38 -4.27
CA SER A 103 28.36 -7.04 -4.31
C SER A 103 27.76 -6.23 -5.45
N VAL A 104 27.80 -4.90 -5.33
CA VAL A 104 27.38 -4.00 -6.43
C VAL A 104 28.21 -4.26 -7.69
N SER A 105 29.47 -4.66 -7.53
CA SER A 105 30.35 -5.04 -8.64
C SER A 105 29.83 -6.28 -9.38
N ASP A 106 29.48 -7.34 -8.65
CA ASP A 106 28.96 -8.58 -9.23
C ASP A 106 27.59 -8.38 -9.90
N ALA A 107 26.73 -7.55 -9.29
CA ALA A 107 25.45 -7.21 -9.90
C ALA A 107 25.63 -6.47 -11.23
N ARG A 108 26.60 -5.54 -11.31
CA ARG A 108 26.91 -4.79 -12.53
C ARG A 108 27.58 -5.66 -13.60
N SER A 109 28.44 -6.60 -13.20
CA SER A 109 29.06 -7.53 -14.15
C SER A 109 28.04 -8.49 -14.76
N ASN A 110 26.96 -8.81 -14.03
CA ASN A 110 25.82 -9.57 -14.52
C ASN A 110 24.75 -8.73 -15.24
N ALA A 111 25.10 -7.54 -15.74
CA ALA A 111 24.16 -6.70 -16.49
C ALA A 111 23.68 -7.40 -17.78
N TYR A 112 22.40 -7.26 -18.09
CA TYR A 112 21.81 -7.80 -19.29
C TYR A 112 22.47 -7.23 -20.55
N GLN A 113 23.00 -8.11 -21.41
CA GLN A 113 23.69 -7.74 -22.64
C GLN A 113 22.69 -7.66 -23.80
N LEU A 114 22.34 -6.43 -24.21
CA LEU A 114 21.47 -6.19 -25.35
C LEU A 114 22.12 -6.70 -26.64
N LYS A 115 21.38 -7.48 -27.43
CA LYS A 115 21.79 -7.89 -28.78
C LYS A 115 21.00 -7.10 -29.82
N GLY A 116 21.69 -6.57 -30.82
CA GLY A 116 21.07 -5.85 -31.94
C GLY A 116 21.16 -4.32 -31.83
N LYS A 117 20.80 -3.65 -32.92
CA LYS A 117 20.73 -2.18 -32.97
C LYS A 117 19.37 -1.71 -32.43
N PRO A 118 19.32 -0.62 -31.65
CA PRO A 118 18.05 -0.05 -31.22
C PRO A 118 17.25 0.47 -32.42
N GLN A 119 15.92 0.39 -32.33
CA GLN A 119 15.05 1.03 -33.30
C GLN A 119 15.12 2.56 -33.13
N ILE A 120 15.38 3.26 -34.23
CA ILE A 120 15.38 4.72 -34.27
C ILE A 120 13.92 5.19 -34.27
N PRO A 121 13.50 6.07 -33.34
CA PRO A 121 12.15 6.65 -33.36
C PRO A 121 11.91 7.49 -34.61
N ASP A 122 10.69 7.46 -35.14
CA ASP A 122 10.30 8.28 -36.30
C ASP A 122 10.35 9.79 -36.01
N ASN A 123 10.11 10.16 -34.74
CA ASN A 123 10.11 11.55 -34.28
C ASN A 123 10.91 11.67 -32.99
N PHE A 124 11.83 12.63 -32.97
CA PHE A 124 12.57 13.02 -31.77
C PHE A 124 11.94 14.26 -31.13
N GLY A 125 12.19 14.46 -29.84
CA GLY A 125 11.64 15.58 -29.09
C GLY A 125 10.22 15.31 -28.57
N MET A 126 9.62 16.34 -27.96
CA MET A 126 8.32 16.23 -27.31
C MET A 126 7.20 16.46 -28.33
N THR A 127 6.32 15.46 -28.49
CA THR A 127 5.07 15.62 -29.25
C THR A 127 3.91 15.71 -28.27
N ILE A 128 3.20 16.84 -28.24
CA ILE A 128 2.01 17.01 -27.41
C ILE A 128 0.77 16.67 -28.24
N LYS A 129 0.14 15.53 -27.95
CA LYS A 129 -1.22 15.22 -28.43
C LYS A 129 -2.22 15.78 -27.42
N SER A 130 -2.73 16.98 -27.69
CA SER A 130 -3.45 17.79 -26.69
C SER A 130 -4.93 17.42 -26.52
N LYS A 131 -5.50 16.56 -27.38
CA LYS A 131 -6.93 16.24 -27.36
C LYS A 131 -7.18 14.81 -27.81
N ALA A 132 -7.65 13.97 -26.90
CA ALA A 132 -8.35 12.74 -27.21
C ALA A 132 -9.78 12.89 -26.66
N SER A 133 -10.78 12.58 -27.47
CA SER A 133 -12.17 12.52 -27.03
C SER A 133 -12.38 11.32 -26.11
N VAL A 134 -13.39 11.39 -25.24
CA VAL A 134 -13.76 10.25 -24.38
C VAL A 134 -14.11 9.03 -25.23
N SER A 135 -14.81 9.23 -26.35
CA SER A 135 -15.17 8.16 -27.29
C SER A 135 -13.96 7.40 -27.85
N GLU A 136 -12.84 8.09 -28.09
CA GLU A 136 -11.58 7.46 -28.52
C GLU A 136 -10.88 6.68 -27.40
N ILE A 137 -11.11 7.04 -26.13
CA ILE A 137 -10.46 6.40 -24.97
C ILE A 137 -11.23 5.16 -24.52
N ILE A 138 -12.56 5.13 -24.64
CA ILE A 138 -13.43 4.03 -24.18
C ILE A 138 -12.91 2.64 -24.57
N PRO A 139 -12.50 2.36 -25.83
CA PRO A 139 -12.02 1.04 -26.23
C PRO A 139 -10.72 0.60 -25.52
N TYR A 140 -10.00 1.54 -24.91
CA TYR A 140 -8.74 1.31 -24.20
C TYR A 140 -8.91 1.23 -22.67
N ILE A 141 -10.14 1.39 -22.15
CA ILE A 141 -10.37 1.27 -20.71
C ILE A 141 -10.30 -0.20 -20.31
N ASP A 142 -9.33 -0.53 -19.44
CA ASP A 142 -9.40 -1.74 -18.65
C ASP A 142 -10.42 -1.54 -17.52
N TRP A 143 -11.57 -2.22 -17.64
CA TRP A 143 -12.65 -2.15 -16.66
C TRP A 143 -12.41 -3.02 -15.42
N ALA A 144 -11.42 -3.91 -15.42
CA ALA A 144 -11.18 -4.80 -14.28
C ALA A 144 -10.79 -4.02 -13.00
N PRO A 145 -9.87 -3.04 -13.03
CA PRO A 145 -9.61 -2.17 -11.88
C PRO A 145 -10.86 -1.45 -11.36
N PHE A 146 -11.72 -0.96 -12.26
CA PHE A 146 -12.98 -0.31 -11.88
C PHE A 146 -13.90 -1.28 -11.12
N ALA A 147 -14.08 -2.50 -11.63
CA ALA A 147 -14.89 -3.53 -10.97
C ALA A 147 -14.37 -3.80 -9.55
N MET A 148 -13.06 -3.99 -9.42
CA MET A 148 -12.40 -4.25 -8.14
C MET A 148 -12.59 -3.11 -7.14
N THR A 149 -12.49 -1.85 -7.59
CA THR A 149 -12.73 -0.66 -6.74
C THR A 149 -14.14 -0.65 -6.16
N TRP A 150 -15.14 -1.10 -6.93
CA TRP A 150 -16.53 -1.16 -6.50
C TRP A 150 -16.92 -2.49 -5.82
N GLY A 151 -15.95 -3.38 -5.55
CA GLY A 151 -16.22 -4.69 -4.96
C GLY A 151 -17.01 -5.64 -5.87
N MET A 152 -17.03 -5.37 -7.18
CA MET A 152 -17.69 -6.17 -8.22
C MET A 152 -16.68 -7.13 -8.87
N LYS A 153 -17.17 -8.18 -9.52
CA LYS A 153 -16.31 -9.05 -10.34
C LYS A 153 -16.18 -8.45 -11.75
N PRO A 154 -15.00 -8.48 -12.39
CA PRO A 154 -14.83 -7.93 -13.74
C PRO A 154 -15.83 -8.48 -14.78
N LYS A 155 -16.18 -9.77 -14.66
CA LYS A 155 -17.19 -10.43 -15.49
C LYS A 155 -18.61 -9.86 -15.37
N ASP A 156 -18.88 -9.09 -14.31
CA ASP A 156 -20.19 -8.46 -14.09
C ASP A 156 -20.30 -7.17 -14.92
N LEU A 157 -19.19 -6.64 -15.44
CA LEU A 157 -19.15 -5.47 -16.33
C LEU A 157 -19.15 -5.88 -17.83
N THR A 158 -18.69 -7.07 -18.16
CA THR A 158 -18.51 -7.54 -19.54
C THR A 158 -19.82 -7.79 -20.29
N ASN A 159 -20.97 -7.79 -19.62
CA ASN A 159 -22.28 -7.85 -20.28
C ASN A 159 -22.85 -6.47 -20.66
N GLN A 160 -22.17 -5.37 -20.31
CA GLN A 160 -22.66 -4.00 -20.56
C GLN A 160 -21.71 -3.10 -21.35
N VAL A 161 -20.49 -3.55 -21.65
CA VAL A 161 -19.53 -2.77 -22.45
C VAL A 161 -18.96 -3.70 -23.52
N GLY A 162 -19.26 -3.35 -24.77
CA GLY A 162 -18.99 -4.18 -25.95
C GLY A 162 -17.54 -4.63 -26.08
N THR A 163 -17.41 -5.84 -26.61
CA THR A 163 -16.21 -6.37 -27.27
C THR A 163 -15.55 -5.34 -28.19
#